data_AF-A0A6V7I1T7-F1
#
_entry.id   AF-A0A6V7I1T7-F1
#
_cell.length_a   1.000
_cell.length_b   1.000
_cell.length_c   1.000
_cell.angle_alpha   90.00
_cell.angle_beta   90.00
_cell.angle_gamma   90.00
#
_symmetry.space_group_name_H-M   'P 1'
#
loop_
_entity.id
_entity.type
_entity.pdbx_description
1 polymer ?
#
loop_
_entity_poly.entity_id
_entity_poly.type
_entity_poly.pdbx_seq_one_letter_code
_entity_poly.pdbx_strand_id
1 'polypeptide(L)' 'ENLCHNPNQKRCDTLGLAELGRMCSPGSSCAIVQDNGLAAAFTIAHEIGHV' A
#
# COMPACT_ATOMS: atom_id res chain seq x y z
N GLU A 1 -9.44 -6.20 -0.07
CA GLU A 1 -8.06 -6.58 0.25
C GLU A 1 -7.86 -6.87 1.73
N ASN A 2 -7.26 -8.02 2.06
CA ASN A 2 -6.85 -8.37 3.43
C ASN A 2 -5.34 -8.07 3.55
N LEU A 3 -4.98 -6.85 3.96
CA LEU A 3 -3.58 -6.39 4.02
C LEU A 3 -2.69 -7.23 4.96
N CYS A 4 -3.30 -7.92 5.92
CA CYS A 4 -2.64 -8.71 6.94
C CYS A 4 -3.05 -10.17 6.77
N HIS A 5 -2.30 -10.89 5.91
CA HIS A 5 -2.64 -12.24 5.47
C HIS A 5 -2.69 -13.29 6.60
N ASN A 6 -2.02 -13.02 7.73
CA ASN A 6 -1.92 -13.96 8.84
C ASN A 6 -2.66 -13.44 10.10
N PRO A 7 -3.86 -13.97 10.42
CA PRO A 7 -4.65 -13.52 11.57
C PRO A 7 -4.00 -13.83 12.93
N ASN A 8 -3.02 -14.75 12.96
CA ASN A 8 -2.23 -15.05 14.16
C ASN A 8 -1.04 -14.10 14.35
N GLN A 9 -0.74 -13.23 13.39
CA GLN A 9 0.36 -12.29 13.48
C GLN A 9 -0.11 -11.01 14.19
N LYS A 10 0.38 -10.80 15.42
CA LYS A 10 0.03 -9.61 16.23
C LYS A 10 0.49 -8.28 15.61
N ARG A 11 1.48 -8.30 14.72
CA ARG A 11 1.99 -7.11 14.00
C ARG A 11 1.91 -7.35 12.50
N CYS A 12 1.17 -6.48 11.83
CA CYS A 12 1.12 -6.44 10.38
C CYS A 12 2.24 -5.53 9.89
N ASP A 13 3.25 -6.11 9.23
CA ASP A 13 4.43 -5.36 8.78
C ASP A 13 4.23 -4.69 7.41
N THR A 14 3.11 -4.96 6.74
CA THR A 14 2.73 -4.33 5.47
C THR A 14 2.45 -2.84 5.68
N LEU A 15 3.28 -1.98 5.09
CA LEU A 15 3.12 -0.52 5.17
C LEU A 15 2.31 0.06 4.00
N GLY A 16 2.19 -0.67 2.87
CA GLY A 16 1.49 -0.19 1.68
C GLY A 16 1.03 -1.33 0.76
N LEU A 17 0.12 -1.00 -0.17
CA LEU A 17 -0.40 -1.90 -1.20
C LEU A 17 -0.88 -1.09 -2.42
N ALA A 18 -0.45 -1.48 -3.61
CA ALA A 18 -0.93 -0.97 -4.89
C ALA A 18 -0.93 -2.06 -5.97
N GLU A 19 -1.75 -1.88 -7.01
CA GLU A 19 -1.68 -2.72 -8.20
C GLU A 19 -0.64 -2.19 -9.19
N LEU A 20 0.14 -3.08 -9.78
CA LEU A 20 1.22 -2.73 -10.72
C LEU A 20 0.68 -2.20 -12.06
N GLY A 21 1.14 -1.02 -12.48
CA GLY A 21 0.92 -0.45 -13.82
C GLY A 21 -0.52 -0.05 -14.12
N ARG A 22 -1.24 0.42 -13.10
CA ARG A 22 -2.65 0.79 -13.14
C ARG A 22 -2.93 2.29 -13.03
N MET A 23 -1.93 3.17 -13.13
CA MET A 23 -2.07 4.63 -13.06
C MET A 23 -3.17 5.19 -13.96
N CYS A 24 -3.30 4.67 -15.17
CA CYS A 24 -4.32 5.12 -16.12
C CYS A 24 -5.56 4.20 -16.17
N SER A 25 -5.72 3.31 -15.20
CA SER A 25 -6.85 2.37 -15.11
C SER A 25 -7.82 2.85 -14.02
N PRO A 26 -8.94 3.54 -14.36
CA PRO A 26 -9.78 4.24 -13.38
C PRO A 26 -10.33 3.36 -12.25
N GLY A 27 -10.52 2.05 -12.51
CA GLY A 27 -11.02 1.10 -11.51
C GLY A 27 -9.96 0.54 -10.55
N SER A 28 -8.67 0.77 -10.83
CA SER A 28 -7.55 0.18 -10.08
C SER A 28 -6.37 1.15 -9.89
N SER A 29 -6.53 2.44 -10.22
CA SER A 29 -5.53 3.49 -9.98
C SER A 29 -5.59 3.95 -8.53
N CYS A 30 -5.18 3.09 -7.61
CA CYS A 30 -5.20 3.36 -6.18
C CYS A 30 -4.02 2.74 -5.43
N ALA A 31 -3.70 3.34 -4.30
CA ALA A 31 -2.71 2.84 -3.35
C ALA A 31 -3.26 3.00 -1.93
N ILE A 32 -2.97 2.04 -1.06
CA ILE A 32 -3.28 2.06 0.37
C ILE A 32 -1.96 2.18 1.10
N VAL A 33 -1.85 3.11 2.06
CA VAL A 33 -0.64 3.31 2.87
C VAL A 33 -1.01 3.38 4.35
N GLN A 34 -0.26 2.68 5.19
CA GLN A 34 -0.34 2.79 6.63
C GLN A 34 0.38 4.07 7.08
N ASP A 35 -0.34 4.93 7.78
CA ASP A 35 0.27 6.11 8.41
C ASP A 35 1.15 5.68 9.60
N ASN A 36 2.44 5.98 9.51
CA ASN A 36 3.42 5.80 10.57
C ASN A 36 4.24 7.09 10.80
N GLY A 37 3.64 8.24 10.51
CA GLY A 37 4.26 9.56 10.60
C GLY A 37 4.95 9.97 9.30
N LEU A 38 5.98 10.82 9.40
CA LEU A 38 6.63 11.42 8.23
C LEU A 38 7.25 10.38 7.27
N ALA A 39 7.65 9.21 7.80
CA ALA A 39 8.17 8.11 6.99
C ALA A 39 7.14 7.58 5.97
N ALA A 40 5.84 7.76 6.22
CA ALA A 40 4.77 7.36 5.30
C ALA A 40 4.87 8.05 3.93
N ALA A 41 5.49 9.23 3.85
CA ALA A 41 5.74 9.91 2.58
C ALA A 41 6.59 9.07 1.61
N PHE A 42 7.56 8.31 2.13
CA PHE A 42 8.36 7.39 1.31
C PHE A 42 7.55 6.17 0.86
N THR A 43 6.66 5.67 1.70
CA THR A 43 5.74 4.60 1.32
C THR A 43 4.75 5.06 0.26
N ILE A 44 4.20 6.27 0.37
CA ILE A 44 3.35 6.86 -0.68
C ILE A 44 4.10 6.92 -2.01
N ALA A 45 5.33 7.42 -2.02
CA ALA A 45 6.14 7.47 -3.23
C ALA A 45 6.44 6.08 -3.81
N HIS A 46 6.70 5.09 -2.94
CA HIS A 46 6.92 3.69 -3.34
C HIS A 46 5.68 3.10 -4.03
N GLU A 47 4.50 3.21 -3.41
CA GLU A 47 3.26 2.66 -3.96
C GLU A 47 2.82 3.40 -5.24
N ILE A 48 3.05 4.71 -5.35
CA ILE A 48 2.85 5.44 -6.61
C ILE A 48 3.77 4.92 -7.73
N GLY A 49 4.98 4.46 -7.39
CA GLY A 49 5.87 3.81 -8.36
C GLY A 49 5.36 2.45 -8.83
N HIS A 50 4.51 1.80 -8.04
CA HIS A 50 3.79 0.58 -8.45
C HIS A 50 2.58 0.90 -9.31
N VAL A 51 1.75 1.88 -8.92
CA VAL A 51 0.58 2.36 -9.68
C VAL A 51 0.97 2.76 -11.08
#